data_AF-A0A1V6QAD6-F1
#
_entry.id   AF-A0A1V6QAD6-F1
#
_cell.length_a   1.000
_cell.length_b   1.000
_cell.length_c   1.000
_cell.angle_alpha   90.00
_cell.angle_beta   90.00
_cell.angle_gamma   90.00
#
_symmetry.space_group_name_H-M   'P 1'
#
loop_
_entity.id
_entity.type
_entity.pdbx_description
1 polymer ?
#
loop_
_entity_poly.entity_id
_entity_poly.type
_entity_poly.pdbx_seq_one_letter_code
_entity_poly.pdbx_strand_id
1 'polypeptide(L)'
;MLITDDQSGLSWPANIWHMQLGGRFDLESMPTFRWPPNLTSLAFCGCEDLNTFTLELILMNEQLCSTLRTLSLHSSNGNLLGDDEASILSGLLALRRLEVPIDVLYPLLILPASDESTSPLSIRELILMAPYEEDSEPEFDLDELHKALGRNLSRVCGLAIYPKCLDLIPKESHAKLDKKIWKNIDECPEDELDYVYDLGLYEIENERC
;
A
#
# COMPACT_ATOMS: atom_id res chain seq x y z
N MET A 1 -8.92 -19.17 8.95
CA MET A 1 -9.32 -18.63 10.26
C MET A 1 -10.31 -17.50 10.00
N LEU A 2 -11.41 -17.41 10.73
CA LEU A 2 -12.35 -16.29 10.61
C LEU A 2 -11.93 -15.23 11.65
N ILE A 3 -11.65 -14.02 11.20
CA ILE A 3 -11.34 -12.90 12.10
C ILE A 3 -12.65 -12.22 12.45
N THR A 4 -13.02 -12.26 13.74
CA THR A 4 -14.25 -11.69 14.30
C THR A 4 -13.95 -10.98 15.61
N ASP A 5 -14.64 -9.87 15.89
CA ASP A 5 -14.72 -9.34 17.26
C ASP A 5 -15.80 -10.16 18.00
N ASP A 6 -15.39 -11.02 18.93
CA ASP A 6 -16.33 -11.80 19.75
C ASP A 6 -17.07 -10.94 20.79
N GLN A 7 -16.82 -9.61 20.79
CA GLN A 7 -17.35 -8.62 21.72
C GLN A 7 -17.11 -8.99 23.18
N SER A 8 -16.15 -9.89 23.47
CA SER A 8 -15.86 -10.40 24.81
C SER A 8 -15.32 -9.33 25.76
N GLY A 9 -15.04 -8.12 25.25
CA GLY A 9 -14.52 -6.99 26.02
C GLY A 9 -13.05 -7.12 26.39
N LEU A 10 -12.37 -8.18 25.95
CA LEU A 10 -10.94 -8.35 26.09
C LEU A 10 -10.23 -7.40 25.13
N SER A 11 -9.57 -6.40 25.70
CA SER A 11 -8.79 -5.44 24.92
C SER A 11 -7.52 -6.10 24.41
N TRP A 12 -7.15 -5.81 23.15
CA TRP A 12 -5.87 -6.22 22.60
C TRP A 12 -4.69 -5.75 23.49
N PRO A 13 -3.62 -6.54 23.58
CA PRO A 13 -2.39 -6.10 24.21
C PRO A 13 -1.85 -4.80 23.59
N ALA A 14 -1.51 -3.81 24.42
CA ALA A 14 -1.07 -2.50 23.96
C ALA A 14 0.31 -2.50 23.26
N ASN A 15 1.06 -3.60 23.37
CA ASN A 15 2.38 -3.75 22.74
C ASN A 15 2.30 -4.30 21.30
N ILE A 16 1.10 -4.51 20.75
CA ILE A 16 0.93 -4.91 19.35
C ILE A 16 0.99 -3.66 18.47
N TRP A 17 2.09 -3.56 17.71
CA TRP A 17 2.32 -2.47 16.74
C TRP A 17 2.29 -2.96 15.29
N HIS A 18 2.44 -4.27 15.11
CA HIS A 18 2.47 -4.96 13.82
C HIS A 18 1.51 -6.13 13.88
N MET A 19 0.69 -6.28 12.85
CA MET A 19 -0.26 -7.37 12.72
C MET A 19 -0.27 -7.85 11.27
N GLN A 20 -0.25 -9.17 11.10
CA GLN A 20 -0.42 -9.84 9.81
C GLN A 20 -1.71 -10.65 9.87
N LEU A 21 -2.56 -10.48 8.86
CA LEU A 21 -3.86 -11.11 8.76
C LEU A 21 -3.94 -12.03 7.54
N GLY A 22 -4.67 -13.13 7.69
CA GLY A 22 -4.93 -14.11 6.64
C GLY A 22 -6.26 -14.83 6.90
N GLY A 23 -6.78 -15.54 5.90
CA GLY A 23 -8.07 -16.23 5.97
C GLY A 23 -9.26 -15.36 5.54
N ARG A 24 -10.36 -15.42 6.28
CA ARG A 24 -11.63 -14.76 5.94
C ARG A 24 -12.03 -13.73 6.99
N PHE A 25 -12.74 -12.71 6.55
CA PHE A 25 -13.23 -11.62 7.39
C PHE A 25 -14.74 -11.71 7.55
N ASP A 26 -15.23 -11.45 8.77
CA ASP A 26 -16.65 -11.13 8.97
C ASP A 26 -16.89 -9.64 8.68
N LEU A 27 -17.29 -9.37 7.43
CA LEU A 27 -17.42 -8.02 6.88
C LEU A 27 -18.44 -7.15 7.64
N GLU A 28 -19.44 -7.75 8.30
CA GLU A 28 -20.40 -6.99 9.11
C GLU A 28 -19.74 -6.36 10.33
N SER A 29 -18.70 -7.02 10.87
CA SER A 29 -18.01 -6.58 12.07
C SER A 29 -16.83 -5.63 11.80
N MET A 30 -16.21 -5.71 10.62
CA MET A 30 -14.95 -5.02 10.29
C MET A 30 -14.98 -3.49 10.49
N PRO A 31 -16.03 -2.75 10.10
CA PRO A 31 -16.08 -1.31 10.31
C PRO A 31 -16.00 -0.90 11.79
N THR A 32 -16.49 -1.76 12.69
CA THR A 32 -16.50 -1.54 14.14
C THR A 32 -15.48 -2.36 14.91
N PHE A 33 -14.66 -3.15 14.20
CA PHE A 33 -13.68 -4.03 14.81
C PHE A 33 -12.69 -3.21 15.65
N ARG A 34 -12.48 -3.63 16.89
CA ARG A 34 -11.53 -2.96 17.79
C ARG A 34 -10.13 -3.41 17.46
N TRP A 35 -9.38 -2.58 16.75
CA TRP A 35 -7.97 -2.83 16.45
C TRP A 35 -7.09 -2.62 17.68
N PRO A 36 -5.90 -3.26 17.74
CA PRO A 36 -4.93 -2.96 18.78
C PRO A 36 -4.63 -1.45 18.85
N PRO A 37 -4.61 -0.84 20.05
CA PRO A 37 -4.64 0.62 20.20
C PRO A 37 -3.38 1.32 19.68
N ASN A 38 -2.27 0.59 19.55
CA ASN A 38 -0.98 1.10 19.07
C ASN A 38 -0.58 0.47 17.73
N LEU A 39 -1.54 -0.12 16.99
CA LEU A 39 -1.25 -0.74 15.70
C LEU A 39 -0.81 0.32 14.69
N THR A 40 0.39 0.16 14.12
CA THR A 40 0.93 1.08 13.11
C THR A 40 1.25 0.37 11.80
N SER A 41 1.30 -0.96 11.79
CA SER A 41 1.63 -1.76 10.61
C SER A 41 0.64 -2.90 10.47
N LEU A 42 0.04 -2.99 9.28
CA LEU A 42 -0.91 -4.04 8.92
C LEU A 42 -0.47 -4.69 7.61
N ALA A 43 -0.36 -6.02 7.62
CA ALA A 43 -0.06 -6.81 6.45
C ALA A 43 -1.20 -7.79 6.18
N PHE A 44 -1.61 -7.93 4.92
CA PHE A 44 -2.56 -8.93 4.48
C PHE A 44 -1.83 -10.00 3.68
N CYS A 45 -1.94 -11.25 4.11
CA CYS A 45 -1.25 -12.39 3.50
C CYS A 45 -2.10 -13.66 3.60
N GLY A 46 -2.47 -14.21 2.46
CA GLY A 46 -3.28 -15.43 2.40
C GLY A 46 -4.74 -15.19 2.82
N CYS A 47 -5.27 -14.00 2.57
CA CYS A 47 -6.69 -13.71 2.69
C CYS A 47 -7.44 -14.29 1.48
N GLU A 48 -8.58 -14.96 1.69
CA GLU A 48 -9.29 -15.64 0.60
C GLU A 48 -10.17 -14.69 -0.23
N ASP A 49 -10.76 -13.68 0.42
CA ASP A 49 -11.76 -12.79 -0.16
C ASP A 49 -11.36 -11.31 0.03
N LEU A 50 -10.12 -10.95 -0.32
CA LEU A 50 -9.58 -9.60 -0.15
C LEU A 50 -9.64 -8.81 -1.46
N ASN A 51 -10.80 -8.22 -1.73
CA ASN A 51 -10.96 -7.23 -2.79
C ASN A 51 -10.91 -5.80 -2.23
N THR A 52 -10.96 -4.81 -3.12
CA THR A 52 -10.99 -3.38 -2.78
C THR A 52 -12.15 -3.01 -1.85
N PHE A 53 -13.35 -3.54 -2.06
CA PHE A 53 -14.49 -3.34 -1.15
C PHE A 53 -14.20 -3.83 0.28
N THR A 54 -13.63 -5.03 0.40
CA THR A 54 -13.25 -5.61 1.70
C THR A 54 -12.13 -4.81 2.37
N LEU A 55 -11.13 -4.39 1.59
CA LEU A 55 -10.08 -3.49 2.05
C LEU A 55 -10.67 -2.17 2.55
N GLU A 56 -11.66 -1.59 1.87
CA GLU A 56 -12.32 -0.36 2.29
C GLU A 56 -13.02 -0.55 3.62
N LEU A 57 -13.84 -1.60 3.77
CA LEU A 57 -14.54 -1.90 5.03
C LEU A 57 -13.58 -2.09 6.22
N ILE A 58 -12.41 -2.67 5.97
CA ILE A 58 -11.39 -2.89 7.00
C ILE A 58 -10.63 -1.60 7.30
N LEU A 59 -10.08 -0.95 6.27
CA LEU A 59 -9.14 0.15 6.40
C LEU A 59 -9.82 1.48 6.73
N MET A 60 -11.11 1.66 6.39
CA MET A 60 -11.90 2.84 6.78
C MET A 60 -12.40 2.80 8.24
N ASN A 61 -11.85 1.89 9.05
CA ASN A 61 -11.98 1.95 10.50
C ASN A 61 -11.25 3.18 11.07
N GLU A 62 -11.92 3.92 11.96
CA GLU A 62 -11.42 5.18 12.53
C GLU A 62 -10.04 5.05 13.21
N GLN A 63 -9.80 3.91 13.88
CA GLN A 63 -8.50 3.66 14.53
C GLN A 63 -7.40 3.51 13.49
N LEU A 64 -7.64 2.76 12.41
CA LEU A 64 -6.64 2.55 11.36
C LEU A 64 -6.36 3.82 10.57
N CYS A 65 -7.39 4.59 10.21
CA CYS A 65 -7.23 5.86 9.49
C CYS A 65 -6.28 6.85 10.20
N SER A 66 -6.23 6.80 11.53
CA SER A 66 -5.41 7.70 12.34
C SER A 66 -4.03 7.15 12.72
N THR A 67 -3.86 5.82 12.77
CA THR A 67 -2.65 5.20 13.33
C THR A 67 -1.81 4.43 12.32
N LEU A 68 -2.41 3.95 11.22
CA LEU A 68 -1.74 3.07 10.28
C LEU A 68 -0.68 3.83 9.47
N ARG A 69 0.57 3.39 9.57
CA ARG A 69 1.76 3.96 8.90
C ARG A 69 2.32 3.05 7.83
N THR A 70 2.08 1.75 7.95
CA THR A 70 2.57 0.76 6.99
C THR A 70 1.43 -0.16 6.61
N LEU A 71 1.18 -0.27 5.30
CA LEU A 71 0.23 -1.22 4.73
C LEU A 71 1.00 -2.11 3.75
N SER A 72 0.86 -3.43 3.92
CA SER A 72 1.38 -4.43 2.98
C SER A 72 0.25 -5.33 2.47
N LEU A 73 0.16 -5.47 1.16
CA LEU A 73 -0.72 -6.43 0.48
C LEU A 73 0.17 -7.46 -0.21
N HIS A 74 0.06 -8.72 0.19
CA HIS A 74 0.81 -9.80 -0.44
C HIS A 74 0.10 -10.33 -1.69
N SER A 75 0.86 -10.84 -2.66
CA SER A 75 0.33 -11.45 -3.90
C SER A 75 -0.49 -12.72 -3.64
N SER A 76 -0.28 -13.38 -2.50
CA SER A 76 -1.01 -14.60 -2.12
C SER A 76 -2.43 -14.36 -1.57
N ASN A 77 -2.90 -13.11 -1.54
CA ASN A 77 -4.31 -12.84 -1.21
C ASN A 77 -5.22 -13.30 -2.35
N GLY A 78 -6.53 -13.29 -2.15
CA GLY A 78 -7.53 -13.67 -3.14
C GLY A 78 -8.35 -12.45 -3.54
N ASN A 79 -8.62 -12.31 -4.84
CA ASN A 79 -9.53 -11.32 -5.42
C ASN A 79 -9.09 -9.84 -5.30
N LEU A 80 -7.78 -9.55 -5.22
CA LEU A 80 -7.27 -8.16 -5.12
C LEU A 80 -7.59 -7.30 -6.35
N LEU A 81 -7.58 -7.90 -7.56
CA LEU A 81 -7.85 -7.22 -8.84
C LEU A 81 -9.35 -7.22 -9.22
N GLY A 82 -10.26 -7.21 -8.24
CA GLY A 82 -11.70 -7.18 -8.50
C GLY A 82 -12.18 -5.92 -9.25
N ASP A 83 -13.42 -5.94 -9.73
CA ASP A 83 -14.01 -4.89 -10.60
C ASP A 83 -14.22 -3.52 -9.91
N ASP A 84 -14.06 -3.44 -8.60
CA ASP A 84 -14.32 -2.22 -7.83
C ASP A 84 -13.02 -1.43 -7.62
N GLU A 85 -13.04 -0.14 -7.92
CA GLU A 85 -11.97 0.80 -7.58
C GLU A 85 -12.27 1.49 -6.24
N ALA A 86 -11.25 1.70 -5.39
CA ALA A 86 -11.49 2.30 -4.09
C ALA A 86 -10.43 3.34 -3.69
N SER A 87 -10.90 4.52 -3.29
CA SER A 87 -10.05 5.67 -2.89
C SER A 87 -9.50 5.58 -1.46
N ILE A 88 -9.30 4.35 -0.98
CA ILE A 88 -9.02 4.00 0.43
C ILE A 88 -7.78 4.72 0.96
N LEU A 89 -6.75 4.83 0.13
CA LEU A 89 -5.46 5.40 0.53
C LEU A 89 -5.55 6.89 0.90
N SER A 90 -6.54 7.61 0.37
CA SER A 90 -6.76 9.03 0.70
C SER A 90 -7.23 9.24 2.15
N GLY A 91 -7.91 8.25 2.74
CA GLY A 91 -8.37 8.27 4.13
C GLY A 91 -7.28 7.87 5.14
N LEU A 92 -6.19 7.25 4.70
CA LEU A 92 -5.08 6.79 5.55
C LEU A 92 -4.03 7.89 5.72
N LEU A 93 -4.37 8.92 6.49
CA LEU A 93 -3.59 10.16 6.58
C LEU A 93 -2.18 9.97 7.14
N ALA A 94 -1.97 8.95 7.97
CA ALA A 94 -0.68 8.61 8.57
C ALA A 94 0.15 7.61 7.73
N LEU A 95 -0.40 7.07 6.64
CA LEU A 95 0.27 6.05 5.83
C LEU A 95 1.58 6.60 5.22
N ARG A 96 2.70 5.96 5.54
CA ARG A 96 4.03 6.35 5.04
C ARG A 96 4.61 5.31 4.10
N ARG A 97 4.38 4.03 4.35
CA ARG A 97 4.93 2.93 3.56
C ARG A 97 3.80 2.08 3.00
N LEU A 98 3.79 1.90 1.69
CA LEU A 98 2.85 1.05 0.97
C LEU A 98 3.63 -0.02 0.21
N GLU A 99 3.35 -1.28 0.50
CA GLU A 99 3.92 -2.45 -0.17
C GLU A 99 2.81 -3.23 -0.85
N VAL A 100 2.84 -3.33 -2.18
CA VAL A 100 1.74 -3.90 -2.97
C VAL A 100 2.26 -4.58 -4.23
N PRO A 101 1.53 -5.56 -4.78
CA PRO A 101 1.75 -6.04 -6.13
C PRO A 101 1.60 -4.88 -7.12
N ILE A 102 2.45 -4.86 -8.15
CA ILE A 102 2.52 -3.75 -9.10
C ILE A 102 1.22 -3.50 -9.90
N ASP A 103 0.44 -4.55 -10.14
CA ASP A 103 -0.86 -4.54 -10.83
C ASP A 103 -2.02 -4.09 -9.93
N VAL A 104 -1.82 -3.97 -8.61
CA VAL A 104 -2.82 -3.47 -7.66
C VAL A 104 -2.86 -1.93 -7.63
N LEU A 105 -1.96 -1.24 -8.35
CA LEU A 105 -1.93 0.22 -8.41
C LEU A 105 -3.19 0.83 -9.04
N TYR A 106 -3.82 0.16 -10.01
CA TYR A 106 -5.08 0.60 -10.61
C TYR A 106 -6.28 0.44 -9.66
N PRO A 107 -6.54 -0.76 -9.08
CA PRO A 107 -7.60 -0.94 -8.09
C PRO A 107 -7.52 0.01 -6.89
N LEU A 108 -6.31 0.41 -6.48
CA LEU A 108 -6.08 1.37 -5.38
C LEU A 108 -6.15 2.85 -5.81
N LEU A 109 -6.52 3.14 -7.06
CA LEU A 109 -6.59 4.49 -7.64
C LEU A 109 -5.28 5.28 -7.50
N ILE A 110 -4.14 4.57 -7.54
CA ILE A 110 -2.83 5.20 -7.69
C ILE A 110 -2.60 5.52 -9.16
N LEU A 111 -2.98 4.60 -10.03
CA LEU A 111 -2.98 4.76 -11.49
C LEU A 111 -4.42 4.67 -12.02
N PRO A 112 -4.75 5.37 -13.12
CA PRO A 112 -3.93 6.39 -13.77
C PRO A 112 -3.77 7.63 -12.88
N ALA A 113 -2.77 8.46 -13.18
CA ALA A 113 -2.48 9.62 -12.34
C ALA A 113 -3.60 10.67 -12.47
N SER A 114 -4.39 10.89 -11.42
CA SER A 114 -5.50 11.85 -11.45
C SER A 114 -5.05 13.27 -11.87
N ASP A 115 -5.79 13.87 -12.81
CA ASP A 115 -5.64 15.27 -13.23
C ASP A 115 -6.32 16.25 -12.26
N GLU A 116 -7.20 15.76 -11.38
CA GLU A 116 -7.94 16.60 -10.45
C GLU A 116 -7.03 17.10 -9.32
N SER A 117 -7.36 18.25 -8.72
CA SER A 117 -6.61 18.88 -7.62
C SER A 117 -6.76 18.13 -6.30
N THR A 118 -6.57 16.81 -6.34
CA THR A 118 -6.53 15.94 -5.18
C THR A 118 -5.22 16.19 -4.44
N SER A 119 -5.29 16.20 -3.12
CA SER A 119 -4.07 16.29 -2.31
C SER A 119 -3.25 15.03 -2.52
N PRO A 120 -1.91 15.13 -2.64
CA PRO A 120 -1.07 13.96 -2.79
C PRO A 120 -1.19 13.02 -1.58
N LEU A 121 -1.11 11.72 -1.85
CA LEU A 121 -1.17 10.66 -0.86
C LEU A 121 -0.06 10.86 0.19
N SER A 122 -0.33 10.45 1.43
CA SER A 122 0.59 10.55 2.58
C SER A 122 1.86 9.69 2.43
N ILE A 123 1.87 8.79 1.46
CA ILE A 123 2.92 7.80 1.17
C ILE A 123 4.26 8.49 0.91
N ARG A 124 5.30 7.97 1.55
CA ARG A 124 6.70 8.36 1.41
C ARG A 124 7.53 7.27 0.74
N GLU A 125 7.14 6.03 0.95
CA GLU A 125 7.84 4.86 0.44
C GLU A 125 6.84 3.94 -0.23
N LEU A 126 7.08 3.68 -1.52
CA LEU A 126 6.29 2.75 -2.32
C LEU A 126 7.16 1.56 -2.66
N ILE A 127 6.64 0.36 -2.44
CA ILE A 127 7.34 -0.90 -2.69
C ILE A 127 6.50 -1.72 -3.64
N LEU A 128 7.02 -1.89 -4.84
CA LEU A 128 6.38 -2.64 -5.91
C LEU A 128 6.87 -4.08 -5.86
N MET A 129 5.95 -4.96 -5.46
CA MET A 129 6.15 -6.40 -5.39
C MET A 129 5.76 -7.06 -6.72
N ALA A 130 6.05 -8.36 -6.84
CA ALA A 130 5.68 -9.12 -8.02
C ALA A 130 4.18 -8.94 -8.35
N PRO A 131 3.81 -8.98 -9.65
CA PRO A 131 2.40 -9.01 -10.04
C PRO A 131 1.61 -10.06 -9.28
N TYR A 132 0.36 -9.74 -8.99
CA TYR A 132 -0.60 -10.61 -8.36
C TYR A 132 -0.96 -11.80 -9.27
N GLU A 133 -1.23 -11.54 -10.56
CA GLU A 133 -1.47 -12.60 -11.54
C GLU A 133 -0.18 -12.98 -12.28
N GLU A 134 0.34 -14.18 -12.03
CA GLU A 134 1.52 -14.68 -12.75
C GLU A 134 1.18 -15.21 -14.17
N ASP A 135 -0.08 -15.56 -14.43
CA ASP A 135 -0.53 -16.23 -15.67
C ASP A 135 -1.05 -15.25 -16.74
N SER A 136 -1.17 -13.97 -16.44
CA SER A 136 -1.68 -12.92 -17.34
C SER A 136 -0.67 -11.79 -17.49
N GLU A 137 -0.79 -11.00 -18.57
CA GLU A 137 -0.03 -9.75 -18.67
C GLU A 137 -0.62 -8.75 -17.67
N PRO A 138 0.15 -8.31 -16.66
CA PRO A 138 -0.37 -7.43 -15.63
C PRO A 138 -0.72 -6.06 -16.20
N GLU A 139 -1.84 -5.51 -15.74
CA GLU A 139 -2.25 -4.16 -16.12
C GLU A 139 -1.32 -3.13 -15.45
N PHE A 140 -0.34 -2.65 -16.21
CA PHE A 140 0.63 -1.67 -15.76
C PHE A 140 1.13 -0.77 -16.88
N ASP A 141 1.08 0.55 -16.65
CA ASP A 141 1.65 1.57 -17.54
C ASP A 141 2.73 2.37 -16.79
N LEU A 142 3.98 2.23 -17.27
CA LEU A 142 5.14 2.92 -16.72
C LEU A 142 5.07 4.45 -16.89
N ASP A 143 4.48 4.94 -17.98
CA ASP A 143 4.31 6.38 -18.20
C ASP A 143 3.29 6.96 -17.22
N GLU A 144 2.25 6.20 -16.86
CA GLU A 144 1.31 6.57 -15.79
C GLU A 144 2.00 6.60 -14.43
N LEU A 145 2.85 5.63 -14.10
CA LEU A 145 3.66 5.66 -12.87
C LEU A 145 4.54 6.92 -12.81
N HIS A 146 5.19 7.29 -13.93
CA HIS A 146 5.96 8.53 -14.04
C HIS A 146 5.11 9.78 -13.77
N LYS A 147 3.88 9.83 -14.30
CA LYS A 147 2.94 10.94 -14.05
C LYS A 147 2.50 10.96 -12.59
N ALA A 148 2.18 9.81 -12.01
CA ALA A 148 1.73 9.66 -10.63
C ALA A 148 2.79 10.16 -9.64
N LEU A 149 4.07 9.84 -9.85
CA LEU A 149 5.20 10.36 -9.06
C LEU A 149 5.33 11.90 -9.12
N GLY A 150 4.68 12.56 -10.08
CA GLY A 150 4.57 14.01 -10.16
C GLY A 150 3.27 14.62 -9.65
N ARG A 151 2.34 13.79 -9.20
CA ARG A 151 0.96 14.16 -8.84
C ARG A 151 0.59 13.55 -7.49
N ASN A 152 -0.25 12.51 -7.49
CA ASN A 152 -0.76 11.84 -6.30
C ASN A 152 0.36 11.14 -5.49
N LEU A 153 1.45 10.72 -6.12
CA LEU A 153 2.65 10.17 -5.47
C LEU A 153 3.81 11.18 -5.37
N SER A 154 3.56 12.49 -5.50
CA SER A 154 4.61 13.52 -5.42
C SER A 154 5.35 13.59 -4.08
N ARG A 155 4.86 12.91 -3.05
CA ARG A 155 5.53 12.81 -1.75
C ARG A 155 6.41 11.56 -1.61
N VAL A 156 6.40 10.65 -2.59
CA VAL A 156 7.23 9.45 -2.57
C VAL A 156 8.70 9.84 -2.70
N CYS A 157 9.48 9.47 -1.67
CA CYS A 157 10.91 9.70 -1.53
C CYS A 157 11.72 8.39 -1.65
N GLY A 158 11.07 7.23 -1.51
CA GLY A 158 11.68 5.91 -1.72
C GLY A 158 10.80 5.06 -2.64
N LEU A 159 11.39 4.48 -3.68
CA LEU A 159 10.73 3.52 -4.55
C LEU A 159 11.55 2.23 -4.58
N ALA A 160 10.99 1.17 -4.03
CA ALA A 160 11.56 -0.16 -4.13
C ALA A 160 10.94 -0.93 -5.29
N ILE A 161 11.76 -1.64 -6.05
CA ILE A 161 11.33 -2.50 -7.15
C ILE A 161 11.78 -3.93 -6.87
N TYR A 162 10.83 -4.86 -6.84
CA TYR A 162 11.14 -6.29 -6.78
C TYR A 162 11.64 -6.80 -8.14
N PRO A 163 12.59 -7.75 -8.20
CA PRO A 163 13.20 -8.19 -9.47
C PRO A 163 12.20 -8.70 -10.51
N LYS A 164 11.07 -9.30 -10.08
CA LYS A 164 10.00 -9.74 -10.99
C LYS A 164 9.27 -8.58 -11.68
N CYS A 165 9.42 -7.34 -11.22
CA CYS A 165 8.86 -6.16 -11.86
C CYS A 165 9.76 -5.60 -12.97
N LEU A 166 10.98 -6.11 -13.15
CA LEU A 166 11.95 -5.54 -14.11
C LEU A 166 11.52 -5.68 -15.57
N ASP A 167 10.63 -6.64 -15.89
CA ASP A 167 10.06 -6.76 -17.23
C ASP A 167 9.07 -5.61 -17.52
N LEU A 168 8.38 -5.11 -16.49
CA LEU A 168 7.44 -3.99 -16.56
C LEU A 168 8.10 -2.63 -16.33
N ILE A 169 9.16 -2.62 -15.53
CA ILE A 169 10.00 -1.45 -15.24
C ILE A 169 11.46 -1.76 -15.62
N PRO A 170 11.79 -1.73 -16.93
CA PRO A 170 13.13 -2.01 -17.39
C PRO A 170 14.17 -1.07 -16.78
N LYS A 171 15.39 -1.59 -16.54
CA LYS A 171 16.49 -0.82 -15.92
C LYS A 171 16.86 0.47 -16.68
N GLU A 172 16.65 0.51 -17.98
CA GLU A 172 16.85 1.72 -18.81
C GLU A 172 15.90 2.88 -18.46
N SER A 173 14.74 2.58 -17.86
CA SER A 173 13.79 3.58 -17.38
C SER A 173 14.09 4.06 -15.96
N HIS A 174 14.93 3.35 -15.20
CA HIS A 174 15.25 3.65 -13.80
C HIS A 174 15.82 5.05 -13.63
N ALA A 175 16.68 5.51 -14.54
CA ALA A 175 17.24 6.87 -14.48
C ALA A 175 16.18 7.97 -14.51
N LYS A 176 15.06 7.75 -15.23
CA LYS A 176 13.94 8.71 -15.25
C LYS A 176 13.15 8.68 -13.95
N LEU A 177 12.93 7.48 -13.38
CA LEU A 177 12.19 7.30 -12.13
C LEU A 177 12.98 7.89 -10.96
N ASP A 178 14.26 7.53 -10.88
CA ASP A 178 15.19 8.01 -9.86
C ASP A 178 15.28 9.54 -9.88
N LYS A 179 15.43 10.16 -11.06
CA LYS A 179 15.40 11.63 -11.20
C LYS A 179 14.12 12.25 -10.62
N LYS A 180 12.97 11.58 -10.77
CA LYS A 180 11.70 12.07 -10.25
C LYS A 180 11.63 11.94 -8.73
N ILE A 181 12.11 10.83 -8.18
CA ILE A 181 12.17 10.58 -6.74
C ILE A 181 13.12 11.57 -6.06
N TRP A 182 14.32 11.81 -6.62
CA TRP A 182 15.24 12.82 -6.10
C TRP A 182 14.64 14.22 -6.07
N LYS A 183 13.86 14.58 -7.10
CA LYS A 183 13.11 15.83 -7.07
C LYS A 183 12.14 15.89 -5.88
N ASN A 184 11.43 14.79 -5.60
CA ASN A 184 10.50 14.73 -4.47
C ASN A 184 11.25 14.81 -3.12
N ILE A 185 12.43 14.20 -3.01
CA ILE A 185 13.30 14.29 -1.83
C ILE A 185 13.76 15.74 -1.61
N ASP A 186 14.19 16.43 -2.65
CA ASP A 186 14.63 17.83 -2.57
C ASP A 186 13.50 18.78 -2.10
N GLU A 187 12.25 18.43 -2.40
CA GLU A 187 11.05 19.17 -1.99
C GLU A 187 10.49 18.71 -0.62
N CYS A 188 11.04 17.64 -0.03
CA CYS A 188 10.58 17.05 1.23
C CYS A 188 11.23 17.75 2.45
N PRO A 189 10.45 18.10 3.49
CA PRO A 189 11.01 18.59 4.75
C PRO A 189 11.96 17.56 5.39
N GLU A 190 13.11 18.03 5.91
CA GLU A 190 14.13 17.16 6.52
C GLU A 190 13.57 16.29 7.66
N ASP A 191 12.67 16.84 8.49
CA ASP A 191 12.07 16.11 9.60
C ASP A 191 11.15 14.96 9.15
N GLU A 192 10.65 15.00 7.90
CA GLU A 192 9.87 13.90 7.34
C GLU A 192 10.74 12.80 6.71
N LEU A 193 11.97 13.13 6.30
CA LEU A 193 12.91 12.17 5.70
C LEU A 193 13.43 11.15 6.72
N ASP A 194 13.54 11.53 7.99
CA ASP A 194 13.95 10.65 9.10
C ASP A 194 13.04 9.42 9.29
N TYR A 195 11.83 9.46 8.73
CA TYR A 195 10.84 8.37 8.80
C TYR A 195 10.81 7.48 7.56
N VAL A 196 11.67 7.73 6.57
CA VAL A 196 11.80 6.92 5.36
C VAL A 196 12.96 5.95 5.55
N TYR A 197 12.72 4.65 5.33
CA TYR A 197 13.75 3.64 5.53
C TYR A 197 14.88 3.76 4.53
N ASP A 198 14.52 3.84 3.25
CA ASP A 198 15.46 3.94 2.14
C ASP A 198 15.00 5.03 1.16
N LEU A 199 15.93 5.89 0.76
CA LEU A 199 15.69 7.01 -0.16
C LEU A 199 16.13 6.68 -1.58
N GLY A 200 15.44 7.25 -2.56
CA GLY A 200 15.73 7.06 -3.97
C GLY A 200 15.12 5.78 -4.55
N LEU A 201 15.61 5.38 -5.71
CA LEU A 201 15.23 4.13 -6.36
C LEU A 201 16.16 2.99 -5.94
N TYR A 202 15.60 1.87 -5.48
CA TYR A 202 16.38 0.71 -5.08
C TYR A 202 15.69 -0.62 -5.40
N GLU A 203 16.47 -1.69 -5.51
CA GLU A 203 15.98 -3.06 -5.71
C GLU A 203 15.90 -3.78 -4.35
N ILE A 204 14.89 -4.63 -4.16
CA ILE A 204 14.72 -5.44 -2.94
C ILE A 204 14.87 -6.93 -3.22
N GLU A 205 15.41 -7.68 -2.27
CA GLU A 205 15.80 -9.08 -2.51
C GLU A 205 14.72 -10.10 -2.16
N ASN A 206 13.80 -9.79 -1.26
CA ASN A 206 12.82 -10.76 -0.74
C ASN A 206 11.43 -10.14 -0.58
N GLU A 207 10.41 -10.89 -0.98
CA GLU A 207 9.04 -10.71 -0.50
C GLU A 207 8.99 -11.03 1.01
N ARG A 208 8.41 -10.11 1.78
CA ARG A 208 8.15 -10.33 3.21
C ARG A 208 6.67 -10.64 3.39
N CYS A 209 6.39 -11.71 4.11
CA CYS A 209 5.07 -11.98 4.71
C CYS A 209 5.07 -11.48 6.15
#